data_AF-A0A2U3PRL0-F1
#
_entry.id   AF-A0A2U3PRL0-F1
#
_cell.length_a   1.000
_cell.length_b   1.000
_cell.length_c   1.000
_cell.angle_alpha   90.00
_cell.angle_beta   90.00
_cell.angle_gamma   90.00
#
_symmetry.space_group_name_H-M   'P 1'
#
loop_
_entity.id
_entity.type
_entity.pdbx_description
1 polymer ?
#
loop_
_entity_poly.entity_id
_entity_poly.type
_entity_poly.pdbx_seq_one_letter_code
_entity_poly.pdbx_strand_id
1 'polypeptide(L)' 'MADRPRHPHKEIEAVVADAERKGWRWRKMGHWGRLFCPHAGRDGCQIGVNGTPKNPEDHARQVMRAIARCPHGMEDGS' A
#
# COMPACT_ATOMS: atom_id res chain seq x y z
N MET A 1 -15.64 -5.16 7.46
CA MET A 1 -15.54 -4.43 6.18
C MET A 1 -14.64 -3.24 6.46
N ALA A 2 -13.44 -3.19 5.87
CA ALA A 2 -12.45 -2.18 6.24
C ALA A 2 -12.94 -0.79 5.81
N ASP A 3 -13.27 0.06 6.79
CA ASP A 3 -13.64 1.47 6.61
C ASP A 3 -12.42 2.25 6.12
N ARG A 4 -12.15 2.12 4.82
CA ARG A 4 -11.09 2.84 4.12
C ARG A 4 -11.72 4.02 3.39
N PRO A 5 -11.21 5.25 3.60
CA PRO A 5 -11.62 6.38 2.79
C PRO A 5 -11.16 6.13 1.35
N ARG A 6 -12.11 6.06 0.42
CA ARG A 6 -11.84 5.94 -1.02
C ARG A 6 -10.95 7.10 -1.43
N HIS A 7 -9.80 6.80 -2.01
CA HIS A 7 -8.93 7.87 -2.51
C HIS A 7 -9.60 8.46 -3.76
N PRO A 8 -9.61 9.79 -3.96
CA PRO A 8 -10.12 10.39 -5.20
C PRO A 8 -9.33 9.96 -6.47
N HIS A 9 -8.22 9.23 -6.32
CA HIS A 9 -7.36 8.81 -7.41
C HIS A 9 -7.38 7.29 -7.54
N LYS A 10 -7.92 6.83 -8.68
CA LYS A 10 -8.05 5.42 -9.04
C LYS A 10 -6.72 4.65 -9.00
N GLU A 11 -5.60 5.30 -9.30
CA GLU A 11 -4.30 4.62 -9.29
C GLU A 11 -3.80 4.30 -7.88
N ILE A 12 -4.05 5.19 -6.92
CA ILE A 12 -3.76 4.90 -5.51
C ILE A 12 -4.66 3.73 -5.05
N GLU A 13 -5.95 3.76 -5.40
CA GLU A 13 -6.88 2.66 -5.07
C GLU A 13 -6.43 1.33 -5.70
N ALA A 14 -6.01 1.31 -6.97
CA ALA A 14 -5.54 0.11 -7.65
C ALA A 14 -4.32 -0.51 -6.96
N VAL A 15 -3.36 0.33 -6.57
CA VAL A 15 -2.15 -0.11 -5.87
C VAL A 15 -2.46 -0.62 -4.46
N VAL A 16 -3.39 0.04 -3.77
CA VAL A 16 -3.83 -0.37 -2.43
C VAL A 16 -4.60 -1.69 -2.47
N ALA A 17 -5.44 -1.88 -3.49
CA ALA A 17 -6.14 -3.14 -3.72
C ALA A 17 -5.15 -4.28 -4.04
N ASP A 18 -4.13 -4.03 -4.86
CA ASP A 18 -3.06 -5.00 -5.11
C ASP A 18 -2.27 -5.33 -3.83
N ALA A 19 -1.96 -4.31 -3.02
CA ALA A 19 -1.32 -4.47 -1.73
C ALA A 19 -2.15 -5.37 -0.79
N GLU A 20 -3.46 -5.12 -0.67
CA GLU A 20 -4.37 -5.94 0.14
C GLU A 20 -4.37 -7.40 -0.29
N ARG A 21 -4.39 -7.66 -1.61
CA ARG A 21 -4.32 -9.03 -2.14
C ARG A 21 -3.01 -9.72 -1.76
N LYS A 22 -1.93 -8.97 -1.60
CA LYS A 22 -0.63 -9.45 -1.13
C LYS A 22 -0.54 -9.53 0.40
N GLY A 23 -1.64 -9.35 1.13
CA GLY A 23 -1.69 -9.40 2.59
C GLY A 23 -1.24 -8.10 3.29
N TRP A 24 -1.02 -7.01 2.56
CA TRP A 24 -0.70 -5.73 3.18
C TRP A 24 -1.89 -5.14 3.91
N ARG A 25 -1.60 -4.56 5.06
CA ARG A 25 -2.61 -4.00 5.95
C ARG A 25 -2.56 -2.48 5.89
N TRP A 26 -3.62 -1.88 5.37
CA TRP A 26 -3.76 -0.44 5.44
C TRP A 26 -4.23 -0.02 6.83
N ARG A 27 -3.70 1.10 7.30
CA ARG A 27 -4.10 1.71 8.56
C ARG A 27 -4.17 3.22 8.38
N LYS A 28 -5.27 3.80 8.86
CA LYS A 28 -5.45 5.26 8.88
C LYS A 28 -4.38 5.89 9.78
N MET A 29 -3.53 6.71 9.17
CA MET A 29 -2.44 7.44 9.84
C MET A 29 -2.15 8.72 9.05
N GLY A 30 -2.39 9.88 9.65
CA GLY A 30 -2.26 11.18 8.98
C GLY A 30 -3.43 11.51 8.05
N HIS A 31 -3.12 12.14 6.90
CA HIS A 31 -4.11 12.69 5.96
C HIS A 31 -4.91 11.60 5.22
N TRP A 32 -4.30 10.45 4.94
CA TRP A 32 -5.00 9.32 4.34
C TRP A 32 -4.65 8.02 5.05
N GLY A 33 -3.40 7.55 4.95
CA GLY A 33 -2.99 6.37 5.71
C GLY A 33 -1.61 5.84 5.37
N ARG A 34 -1.27 4.73 6.01
CA ARG A 34 -0.06 3.95 5.75
C ARG A 34 -0.42 2.50 5.46
N LEU A 35 0.27 1.91 4.50
CA LEU A 35 0.27 0.48 4.25
C LEU A 35 1.40 -0.17 5.05
N PHE A 36 1.09 -1.28 5.72
CA PHE A 36 2.01 -2.04 6.54
C PHE A 36 2.17 -3.45 5.98
N CYS A 37 3.40 -3.89 5.83
CA CYS A 37 3.71 -5.25 5.39
C CYS A 37 3.46 -6.26 6.54
N PRO A 38 2.84 -7.43 6.26
CA PRO A 38 2.58 -8.46 7.28
C PRO A 38 3.84 -9.21 7.73
N HIS A 39 4.83 -9.38 6.84
CA HIS A 39 6.10 -10.06 7.10
C HIS A 39 7.15 -9.09 7.67
N ALA A 40 6.88 -8.49 8.82
CA ALA A 40 7.78 -7.54 9.48
C ALA A 40 9.07 -8.22 10.02
N GLY A 41 9.97 -8.65 9.14
CA GLY A 41 11.32 -9.11 9.46
C GLY A 41 12.34 -8.02 9.15
N ARG A 42 12.82 -7.33 10.20
CA ARG A 42 13.92 -6.33 10.27
C ARG A 42 13.91 -5.11 9.31
N ASP A 43 13.35 -5.20 8.11
CA ASP A 43 13.22 -4.14 7.10
C ASP A 43 11.74 -3.82 6.84
N GLY A 44 11.00 -3.54 7.92
CA GLY A 44 9.54 -3.40 7.91
C GLY A 44 9.07 -2.37 6.86
N CYS A 45 8.68 -2.86 5.69
CA CYS A 45 8.21 -2.03 4.60
C CYS A 45 6.89 -1.38 5.01
N GLN A 46 6.94 -0.08 5.26
CA GLN A 46 5.77 0.74 5.53
C GLN A 46 5.72 1.87 4.51
N ILE A 47 4.56 2.08 3.91
CA ILE A 47 4.42 3.04 2.82
C ILE A 47 3.39 4.08 3.22
N GLY A 48 3.87 5.32 3.37
CA GLY A 48 3.03 6.50 3.57
C GLY A 48 2.31 6.86 2.30
N VAL A 49 0.99 6.90 2.36
CA VAL A 49 0.17 7.38 1.26
C VAL A 49 -0.42 8.72 1.68
N ASN A 50 -0.03 9.77 0.96
CA ASN A 50 -0.48 11.12 1.21
C ASN A 50 -1.75 11.40 0.39
N GLY A 51 -2.70 12.14 0.96
CA GLY A 51 -3.97 12.46 0.30
C GLY A 51 -3.88 13.53 -0.80
N THR A 52 -2.82 14.35 -0.79
CA THR A 52 -2.62 15.48 -1.72
C THR A 52 -1.26 15.43 -2.44
N PRO A 53 -0.96 14.37 -3.22
CA PRO A 53 0.21 14.38 -4.07
C PRO A 53 -0.04 15.29 -5.29
N LYS A 54 0.92 16.14 -5.63
CA LYS A 54 0.88 16.96 -6.86
C LYS A 54 0.71 16.09 -8.12
N ASN A 55 1.25 14.87 -8.08
CA ASN A 55 1.06 13.81 -9.07
C ASN A 55 0.66 12.48 -8.38
N PRO A 56 -0.63 12.11 -8.40
CA PRO A 56 -1.09 10.85 -7.79
C PRO A 56 -0.60 9.62 -8.53
N GLU A 57 -0.42 9.70 -9.85
CA GLU A 57 0.04 8.60 -10.70
C GLU A 57 1.47 8.16 -10.33
N ASP A 58 2.38 9.13 -10.24
CA ASP A 58 3.78 8.87 -9.87
C ASP A 58 3.87 8.33 -8.44
N HIS A 59 3.09 8.93 -7.52
CA HIS A 59 3.02 8.45 -6.15
C HIS A 59 2.53 7.00 -6.08
N ALA A 60 1.42 6.68 -6.77
CA ALA A 60 0.91 5.32 -6.87
C ALA A 60 1.97 4.36 -7.45
N ARG A 61 2.68 4.76 -8.50
CA ARG A 61 3.73 3.96 -9.14
C ARG A 61 4.92 3.72 -8.22
N GLN A 62 5.30 4.71 -7.39
CA GLN A 62 6.31 4.53 -6.35
C GLN A 62 5.85 3.53 -5.28
N VAL A 63 4.62 3.65 -4.79
CA VAL A 63 4.03 2.70 -3.83
C VAL A 63 4.00 1.29 -4.42
N MET A 64 3.54 1.16 -5.67
CA MET A 64 3.48 -0.12 -6.39
C MET A 64 4.87 -0.74 -6.52
N ARG A 65 5.89 0.05 -6.88
CA ARG A 65 7.27 -0.42 -6.95
C ARG A 65 7.81 -0.84 -5.59
N ALA A 66 7.48 -0.13 -4.51
CA ALA A 66 7.88 -0.51 -3.17
C ALA A 66 7.24 -1.84 -2.74
N ILE A 67 5.96 -2.04 -3.05
CA ILE A 67 5.26 -3.31 -2.82
C ILE A 67 5.86 -4.43 -3.68
N ALA A 68 6.13 -4.17 -4.96
CA ALA A 68 6.71 -5.15 -5.89
C ALA A 68 8.16 -5.51 -5.54
N ARG A 69 8.94 -4.57 -4.99
CA ARG A 69 10.29 -4.83 -4.46
C ARG A 69 10.26 -5.60 -3.15
N CYS A 70 9.11 -5.66 -2.48
CA CYS A 70 8.96 -6.44 -1.27
C CYS A 70 8.87 -7.92 -1.65
N PRO A 71 9.79 -8.78 -1.19
CA PRO A 71 9.86 -10.18 -1.61
C PRO A 71 8.68 -11.03 -1.12
N HIS A 72 7.83 -10.50 -0.25
CA HIS A 72 6.67 -11.19 0.35
C HIS A 72 5.48 -11.39 -0.61
N GLY A 73 5.74 -11.37 -1.93
CA GLY A 73 4.71 -11.45 -2.96
C GLY A 73 4.13 -12.85 -3.18
N MET A 74 4.73 -13.91 -2.66
CA MET A 74 4.28 -15.30 -2.84
C MET A 74 4.78 -16.20 -1.71
N GLU A 75 4.13 -16.17 -0.56
CA GLU A 75 4.22 -17.25 0.43
C GLU A 75 2.79 -17.69 0.81
N ASP A 76 2.02 -18.09 -0.19
CA ASP A 76 0.87 -18.99 -0.02
C ASP A 76 0.99 -20.08 -1.09
N GLY A 77 1.30 -21.28 -0.62
CA GLY A 77 1.58 -22.44 -1.45
C GLY A 77 2.41 -23.46 -0.66
N SER A 78 1.72 -24.16 0.24
CA SER A 78 2.18 -25.36 0.95
C SER A 78 2.70 -26.46 0.03
#